data_AF-A0A970SNS8-F1
#
_entry.id   AF-A0A970SNS8-F1
#
_cell.length_a   1.000
_cell.length_b   1.000
_cell.length_c   1.000
_cell.angle_alpha   90.00
_cell.angle_beta   90.00
_cell.angle_gamma   90.00
#
_symmetry.space_group_name_H-M   'P 1'
#
loop_
_entity.id
_entity.type
_entity.pdbx_description
1 polymer ?
#
loop_
_entity_poly.entity_id
_entity_poly.type
_entity_poly.pdbx_seq_one_letter_code
_entity_poly.pdbx_strand_id
1 'polypeptide(L)'
;MSILKTLLVITISTARLIFPGMPGDPSASEGAKPTAVRSLNIELASDNAVEAASKASMSIPEALGYGKSVDLMVERSAPEKSEPSKIELREYWGSSQNIAADQPKITTSSKHTDEDIDDSVPDRSFAFWPSTNPKSFEESTDLAGVYTLKSNFCANTSVTLTKDQNFLEPLNITTSATQADLSRPITVRWKPVAGAVGYILTAFGGNEKYSITWTSSAKPELARRVI
;
A
#
# COMPACT_ATOMS: atom_id res chain seq x y z
N MET A 1 1.92 -26.75 -7.83
CA MET A 1 1.50 -25.45 -7.28
C MET A 1 0.19 -25.09 -7.96
N SER A 2 -0.88 -24.77 -7.23
CA SER A 2 -2.15 -24.36 -7.86
C SER A 2 -2.04 -22.88 -8.22
N ILE A 3 -2.21 -22.55 -9.51
CA ILE A 3 -2.24 -21.17 -9.98
C ILE A 3 -3.53 -20.52 -9.43
N LEU A 4 -3.42 -19.34 -8.80
CA LEU A 4 -4.57 -18.58 -8.35
C LEU A 4 -5.25 -18.01 -9.60
N LYS A 5 -6.56 -18.19 -9.74
CA LYS A 5 -7.33 -17.66 -10.88
C LYS A 5 -7.99 -16.31 -10.59
N THR A 6 -8.13 -15.99 -9.31
CA THR A 6 -8.79 -14.79 -8.82
C THR A 6 -8.17 -14.42 -7.48
N LEU A 7 -7.88 -13.13 -7.30
CA LEU A 7 -7.37 -12.56 -6.07
C LEU A 7 -8.29 -11.40 -5.68
N LEU A 8 -8.87 -11.47 -4.48
CA LEU A 8 -9.62 -10.38 -3.88
C LEU A 8 -8.82 -9.86 -2.68
N VAL A 9 -8.49 -8.58 -2.70
CA VAL A 9 -7.77 -7.90 -1.62
C VAL A 9 -8.67 -6.83 -1.03
N ILE A 10 -8.75 -6.80 0.29
CA ILE A 10 -9.38 -5.71 1.04
C ILE A 10 -8.28 -5.06 1.89
N THR A 11 -7.91 -3.84 1.52
CA THR A 11 -6.86 -3.08 2.18
C THR A 11 -7.48 -2.05 3.11
N ILE A 12 -7.13 -2.13 4.39
CA ILE A 12 -7.62 -1.23 5.44
C ILE A 12 -6.43 -0.43 5.92
N SER A 13 -6.48 0.90 5.81
CA SER A 13 -5.35 1.75 6.16
C SER A 13 -5.75 2.91 7.04
N THR A 14 -4.84 3.25 7.95
CA THR A 14 -4.82 4.52 8.68
C THR A 14 -3.48 5.19 8.41
N ALA A 15 -3.49 6.30 7.71
CA ALA A 15 -2.29 6.98 7.25
C ALA A 15 -2.21 8.41 7.78
N ARG A 16 -1.00 8.89 8.05
CA ARG A 16 -0.71 10.30 8.28
C ARG A 16 0.37 10.73 7.30
N LEU A 17 0.02 11.67 6.43
CA LEU A 17 0.98 12.30 5.54
C LEU A 17 1.56 13.52 6.25
N ILE A 18 2.89 13.56 6.33
CA ILE A 18 3.63 14.68 6.93
C ILE A 18 4.53 15.22 5.83
N PHE A 19 4.27 16.45 5.39
CA PHE A 19 5.10 17.17 4.42
C PHE A 19 5.97 18.18 5.16
N PRO A 20 7.23 17.87 5.46
CA PRO A 20 8.12 18.83 6.08
C PRO A 20 8.42 20.00 5.13
N GLY A 21 8.16 21.24 5.58
CA GLY A 21 8.69 22.44 4.93
C GLY A 21 7.90 23.05 3.76
N MET A 22 6.58 22.86 3.66
CA MET A 22 5.77 23.70 2.74
C MET A 22 5.76 25.16 3.24
N PRO A 23 6.33 26.13 2.51
CA PRO A 23 6.31 27.52 2.94
C PRO A 23 4.88 28.08 2.85
N GLY A 24 4.31 28.54 3.97
CA GLY A 24 3.08 29.34 3.98
C GLY A 24 1.77 28.64 4.30
N ASP A 25 1.77 27.36 4.73
CA ASP A 25 0.55 26.74 5.26
C ASP A 25 0.39 27.09 6.75
N PRO A 26 -0.64 27.88 7.15
CA PRO A 26 -0.89 28.20 8.56
C PRO A 26 -1.31 26.98 9.40
N SER A 27 -1.64 25.84 8.78
CA SER A 27 -1.80 24.55 9.47
C SER A 27 -0.46 23.88 9.82
N ALA A 28 0.64 24.33 9.22
CA ALA A 28 2.01 23.92 9.53
C ALA A 28 2.60 24.71 10.73
N SER A 29 1.76 25.13 11.67
CA SER A 29 2.24 25.56 12.99
C SER A 29 3.03 24.42 13.63
N GLU A 30 4.23 24.71 14.17
CA GLU A 30 5.03 23.77 14.96
C GLU A 30 4.16 23.18 16.08
N GLY A 31 3.64 21.97 15.87
CA GLY A 31 2.84 21.23 16.84
C GLY A 31 1.52 20.66 16.33
N ALA A 32 0.98 21.13 15.20
CA ALA A 32 -0.23 20.55 14.63
C ALA A 32 0.09 19.20 13.96
N LYS A 33 -0.39 18.10 14.55
CA LYS A 33 -0.28 16.77 13.94
C LYS A 33 -1.30 16.68 12.81
N PRO A 34 -0.89 16.37 11.56
CA PRO A 34 -1.83 16.15 10.47
C PRO A 34 -2.88 15.11 10.86
N THR A 35 -4.13 15.36 10.47
CA THR A 35 -5.24 14.45 10.71
C THR A 35 -4.96 13.12 10.02
N ALA A 36 -5.23 12.01 10.71
CA ALA A 36 -5.11 10.69 10.10
C ALA A 36 -6.24 10.48 9.09
N VAL A 37 -5.91 9.90 7.94
CA VAL A 37 -6.86 9.47 6.92
C VAL A 37 -7.09 7.98 7.09
N ARG A 38 -8.36 7.57 7.14
CA ARG A 38 -8.78 6.18 7.22
C ARG A 38 -9.42 5.80 5.90
N SER A 39 -8.95 4.73 5.27
CA SER A 39 -9.46 4.28 3.97
C SER A 39 -9.58 2.76 3.88
N LEU A 40 -10.57 2.34 3.09
CA LEU A 40 -10.86 0.97 2.74
C LEU A 40 -10.76 0.89 1.21
N ASN A 41 -9.86 0.07 0.70
CA ASN A 41 -9.74 -0.21 -0.72
C ASN A 41 -10.07 -1.69 -0.96
N ILE A 42 -10.71 -1.95 -2.08
CA ILE A 42 -11.09 -3.29 -2.52
C ILE A 42 -10.53 -3.45 -3.92
N GLU A 43 -9.73 -4.49 -4.13
CA GLU A 43 -9.08 -4.78 -5.39
C GLU A 43 -9.37 -6.23 -5.78
N LEU A 44 -9.60 -6.44 -7.07
CA LEU A 44 -9.96 -7.71 -7.65
C LEU A 44 -9.13 -7.94 -8.90
N ALA A 45 -8.30 -8.97 -8.88
CA ALA A 45 -7.55 -9.43 -10.04
C ALA A 45 -8.06 -10.80 -10.50
N SER A 46 -8.07 -11.05 -11.82
CA SER A 46 -8.61 -12.27 -12.42
C SER A 46 -7.90 -12.64 -13.73
N ASP A 47 -7.75 -13.94 -13.99
CA ASP A 47 -7.22 -14.49 -15.25
C ASP A 47 -8.24 -14.50 -16.40
N ASN A 48 -9.52 -14.33 -16.05
CA ASN A 48 -10.55 -14.18 -17.06
C ASN A 48 -10.51 -12.75 -17.61
N ALA A 49 -10.43 -12.63 -18.93
CA ALA A 49 -10.49 -11.35 -19.61
C ALA A 49 -11.85 -10.66 -19.40
N VAL A 50 -11.84 -9.35 -19.21
CA VAL A 50 -13.04 -8.52 -19.09
C VAL A 50 -13.51 -8.01 -20.46
N GLU A 51 -14.83 -7.98 -20.63
CA GLU A 51 -15.52 -7.40 -21.77
C GLU A 51 -16.21 -6.09 -21.39
N ALA A 52 -16.84 -5.41 -22.34
CA ALA A 52 -17.55 -4.17 -22.05
C ALA A 52 -18.75 -4.33 -21.11
N ALA A 53 -19.33 -5.52 -21.04
CA ALA A 53 -20.42 -5.86 -20.12
C ALA A 53 -19.93 -6.42 -18.77
N SER A 54 -18.62 -6.54 -18.55
CA SER A 54 -18.07 -7.04 -17.30
C SER A 54 -18.34 -6.07 -16.16
N LYS A 55 -18.80 -6.62 -15.03
CA LYS A 55 -19.16 -5.86 -13.84
C LYS A 55 -18.83 -6.66 -12.59
N ALA A 56 -18.42 -5.95 -11.55
CA ALA A 56 -18.26 -6.49 -10.22
C ALA A 56 -18.83 -5.50 -9.19
N SER A 57 -19.40 -6.02 -8.11
CA SER A 57 -19.85 -5.24 -6.97
C SER A 57 -19.57 -5.97 -5.67
N MET A 58 -19.39 -5.21 -4.59
CA MET A 58 -19.19 -5.73 -3.25
C MET A 58 -20.37 -5.30 -2.38
N SER A 59 -21.10 -6.26 -1.83
CA SER A 59 -22.01 -5.97 -0.71
C SER A 59 -21.18 -5.70 0.54
N ILE A 60 -21.48 -4.61 1.25
CA ILE A 60 -20.71 -4.10 2.39
C ILE A 60 -21.61 -3.82 3.59
N PRO A 61 -21.08 -3.79 4.83
CA PRO A 61 -21.86 -3.42 6.01
C PRO A 61 -22.45 -2.00 5.88
N GLU A 62 -23.73 -1.83 6.23
CA GLU A 62 -24.42 -0.52 6.18
C GLU A 62 -23.75 0.54 7.07
N ALA A 63 -23.08 0.10 8.14
CA ALA A 63 -22.34 0.95 9.07
C ALA A 63 -21.22 1.76 8.40
N LEU A 64 -20.78 1.38 7.20
CA LEU A 64 -19.76 2.11 6.45
C LEU A 64 -20.27 3.42 5.82
N GLY A 65 -21.60 3.63 5.76
CA GLY A 65 -22.17 4.88 5.22
C GLY A 65 -22.13 4.99 3.68
N TYR A 66 -21.76 3.93 2.97
CA TYR A 66 -21.75 3.84 1.51
C TYR A 66 -22.96 3.08 0.93
N GLY A 67 -23.99 2.85 1.76
CA GLY A 67 -25.12 1.99 1.42
C GLY A 67 -24.80 0.51 1.61
N LYS A 68 -25.61 -0.37 0.99
CA LYS A 68 -25.50 -1.84 1.15
C LYS A 68 -24.49 -2.49 0.20
N SER A 69 -24.07 -1.77 -0.84
CA SER A 69 -23.23 -2.29 -1.91
C SER A 69 -22.50 -1.16 -2.61
N VAL A 70 -21.28 -1.43 -3.06
CA VAL A 70 -20.47 -0.56 -3.92
C VAL A 70 -20.14 -1.28 -5.22
N ASP A 71 -20.09 -0.54 -6.32
CA ASP A 71 -19.68 -1.06 -7.61
C ASP A 71 -18.17 -0.88 -7.78
N LEU A 72 -17.49 -1.94 -8.26
CA LEU A 72 -16.07 -1.91 -8.57
C LEU A 72 -15.90 -1.40 -9.99
N MET A 73 -15.01 -0.43 -10.17
CA MET A 73 -14.61 0.02 -11.50
C MET A 73 -13.73 -1.05 -12.14
N VAL A 74 -14.15 -1.59 -13.28
CA VAL A 74 -13.40 -2.58 -14.03
C VAL A 74 -12.45 -1.87 -14.98
N GLU A 75 -11.15 -2.05 -14.77
CA GLU A 75 -10.13 -1.64 -15.72
C GLU A 75 -9.85 -2.76 -16.72
N ARG A 76 -9.75 -2.36 -17.97
CA ARG A 76 -9.28 -3.24 -19.03
C ARG A 76 -7.79 -2.98 -19.14
N SER A 77 -6.97 -4.01 -18.93
CA SER A 77 -5.52 -3.91 -19.08
C SER A 77 -5.21 -3.38 -20.49
N ALA A 78 -4.90 -2.09 -20.60
CA ALA A 78 -4.20 -1.54 -21.74
C ALA A 78 -2.72 -1.78 -21.47
N PRO A 79 -1.95 -2.32 -22.42
CA PRO A 79 -0.52 -2.49 -22.20
C PRO A 79 0.12 -1.11 -22.01
N GLU A 80 0.51 -0.78 -20.79
CA GLU A 80 1.31 0.41 -20.53
C GLU A 80 2.68 0.19 -21.15
N LYS A 81 3.00 0.98 -22.17
CA LYS A 81 4.37 1.13 -22.66
C LYS A 81 5.13 1.94 -21.62
N SER A 82 5.74 1.26 -20.66
CA SER A 82 6.74 1.87 -19.80
C SER A 82 7.96 2.21 -20.66
N GLU A 83 8.29 3.51 -20.74
CA GLU A 83 9.53 3.92 -21.40
C GLU A 83 10.73 3.46 -20.57
N PRO A 84 11.75 2.83 -21.19
CA PRO A 84 12.91 2.38 -20.46
C PRO A 84 13.77 3.57 -20.04
N SER A 85 13.53 4.08 -18.84
CA SER A 85 14.52 4.91 -18.14
C SER A 85 15.67 3.99 -17.70
N LYS A 86 16.92 4.46 -17.73
CA LYS A 86 18.10 3.76 -17.19
C LYS A 86 18.46 4.37 -15.84
N ILE A 87 17.71 4.00 -14.80
CA ILE A 87 17.97 4.39 -13.42
C ILE A 87 18.58 3.18 -12.71
N GLU A 88 19.65 3.41 -11.97
CA GLU A 88 20.23 2.40 -11.09
C GLU A 88 19.37 2.30 -9.81
N LEU A 89 18.87 1.12 -9.50
CA LEU A 89 18.11 0.86 -8.28
C LEU A 89 19.05 0.27 -7.23
N ARG A 90 19.05 0.85 -6.04
CA ARG A 90 19.85 0.43 -4.89
C ARG A 90 18.94 0.02 -3.75
N GLU A 91 18.95 -1.26 -3.43
CA GLU A 91 18.09 -1.85 -2.40
C GLU A 91 18.92 -2.14 -1.15
N TYR A 92 18.46 -1.63 -0.01
CA TYR A 92 19.01 -1.89 1.32
C TYR A 92 17.94 -2.52 2.22
N TRP A 93 18.38 -3.31 3.20
CA TRP A 93 17.50 -4.01 4.15
C TRP A 93 18.15 -4.17 5.53
N GLY A 94 17.30 -4.37 6.53
CA GLY A 94 17.68 -4.55 7.93
C GLY A 94 17.70 -3.24 8.73
N SER A 95 17.91 -3.38 10.04
CA SER A 95 17.84 -2.29 11.02
C SER A 95 19.11 -2.13 11.87
N SER A 96 20.24 -2.70 11.42
CA SER A 96 21.53 -2.59 12.10
C SER A 96 22.17 -1.21 11.93
N GLN A 97 23.07 -0.85 12.86
CA GLN A 97 23.85 0.40 12.77
C GLN A 97 24.81 0.43 11.58
N ASN A 98 25.26 -0.73 11.13
CA ASN A 98 26.16 -0.88 9.99
C ASN A 98 25.43 -1.59 8.85
N ILE A 99 25.71 -1.16 7.62
CA ILE A 99 25.26 -1.82 6.39
C ILE A 99 26.06 -3.12 6.24
N ALA A 100 25.38 -4.23 5.93
CA ALA A 100 26.04 -5.50 5.70
C ALA A 100 26.88 -5.46 4.41
N ALA A 101 27.94 -6.27 4.34
CA ALA A 101 28.91 -6.21 3.24
C ALA A 101 28.32 -6.61 1.87
N ASP A 102 27.18 -7.30 1.86
CA ASP A 102 26.43 -7.72 0.68
C ASP A 102 25.40 -6.69 0.22
N GLN A 103 25.36 -5.51 0.84
CA GLN A 103 24.44 -4.42 0.53
C GLN A 103 25.15 -3.17 -0.01
N PRO A 104 24.52 -2.39 -0.90
CA PRO A 104 23.18 -2.62 -1.48
C PRO A 104 23.17 -3.71 -2.55
N LYS A 105 21.98 -4.27 -2.80
CA LYS A 105 21.72 -4.95 -4.05
C LYS A 105 21.48 -3.90 -5.13
N ILE A 106 22.28 -3.95 -6.20
CA ILE A 106 22.21 -2.98 -7.31
C ILE A 106 21.57 -3.65 -8.52
N THR A 107 20.48 -3.08 -9.03
CA THR A 107 19.85 -3.47 -10.30
C THR A 107 19.74 -2.25 -11.22
N THR A 108 19.55 -2.47 -12.52
CA THR A 108 19.28 -1.39 -13.48
C THR A 108 17.87 -1.57 -13.98
N SER A 109 17.07 -0.50 -14.05
CA SER A 109 15.66 -0.55 -14.50
C SER A 109 15.46 -1.21 -15.87
N SER A 110 16.47 -1.20 -16.75
CA SER A 110 16.43 -1.93 -18.04
C SER A 110 16.59 -3.45 -17.91
N LYS A 111 16.77 -3.98 -16.69
CA LYS A 111 16.87 -5.40 -16.36
C LYS A 111 15.71 -5.90 -15.49
N HIS A 112 14.62 -5.14 -15.36
CA HIS A 112 13.33 -5.79 -15.11
C HIS A 112 12.93 -6.50 -16.41
N THR A 113 13.62 -7.59 -16.71
CA THR A 113 13.10 -8.61 -17.59
C THR A 113 11.86 -9.18 -16.90
N ASP A 114 10.84 -9.52 -17.68
CA ASP A 114 9.60 -10.16 -17.25
C ASP A 114 9.78 -11.45 -16.39
N GLU A 115 11.03 -11.86 -16.11
CA GLU A 115 11.41 -13.04 -15.33
C GLU A 115 11.16 -12.92 -13.82
N ASP A 116 10.92 -11.73 -13.28
CA ASP A 116 10.56 -11.50 -11.86
C ASP A 116 9.04 -11.29 -11.66
N ILE A 117 8.22 -11.41 -12.71
CA ILE A 117 6.76 -11.39 -12.55
C ILE A 117 6.36 -12.70 -11.86
N ASP A 118 5.76 -12.57 -10.69
CA ASP A 118 5.17 -13.68 -9.98
C ASP A 118 3.92 -14.13 -10.76
N ASP A 119 4.10 -15.06 -11.70
CA ASP A 119 3.04 -15.70 -12.52
C ASP A 119 1.93 -16.37 -11.66
N SER A 120 2.06 -16.37 -10.33
CA SER A 120 1.00 -16.84 -9.43
C SER A 120 -0.11 -15.82 -9.18
N VAL A 121 0.08 -14.54 -9.53
CA VAL A 121 -0.93 -13.49 -9.37
C VAL A 121 -1.67 -13.25 -10.69
N PRO A 122 -3.01 -13.29 -10.71
CA PRO A 122 -3.78 -12.99 -11.92
C PRO A 122 -3.55 -11.56 -12.41
N ASP A 123 -3.40 -11.37 -13.72
CA ASP A 123 -3.04 -10.06 -14.31
C ASP A 123 -3.93 -9.62 -15.48
N ARG A 124 -4.78 -10.51 -16.00
CA ARG A 124 -5.56 -10.27 -17.22
C ARG A 124 -6.68 -9.27 -17.06
N SER A 125 -7.15 -9.04 -15.85
CA SER A 125 -8.25 -8.13 -15.55
C SER A 125 -8.18 -7.62 -14.14
N PHE A 126 -8.48 -6.34 -13.97
CA PHE A 126 -8.43 -5.65 -12.69
C PHE A 126 -9.74 -4.90 -12.45
N ALA A 127 -10.23 -4.93 -11.22
CA ALA A 127 -11.35 -4.10 -10.80
C ALA A 127 -11.12 -3.60 -9.38
N PHE A 128 -11.50 -2.36 -9.11
CA PHE A 128 -11.23 -1.76 -7.80
C PHE A 128 -12.31 -0.78 -7.35
N TRP A 129 -12.33 -0.58 -6.05
CA TRP A 129 -13.09 0.47 -5.40
C TRP A 129 -12.24 1.03 -4.25
N PRO A 130 -12.26 2.34 -4.00
CA PRO A 130 -13.03 3.38 -4.69
C PRO A 130 -12.32 3.89 -5.96
N SER A 131 -13.09 4.27 -6.98
CA SER A 131 -12.53 4.80 -8.24
C SER A 131 -12.17 6.28 -8.20
N THR A 132 -12.80 7.05 -7.30
CA THR A 132 -12.53 8.49 -7.16
C THR A 132 -12.64 8.92 -5.70
N ASN A 133 -11.64 9.69 -5.25
CA ASN A 133 -11.56 10.47 -4.00
C ASN A 133 -12.55 10.04 -2.90
N PRO A 134 -12.37 8.83 -2.31
CA PRO A 134 -13.22 8.42 -1.21
C PRO A 134 -13.07 9.40 -0.05
N LYS A 135 -14.18 9.66 0.64
CA LYS A 135 -14.14 10.34 1.93
C LYS A 135 -13.38 9.46 2.92
N SER A 136 -12.59 10.09 3.79
CA SER A 136 -12.01 9.40 4.93
C SER A 136 -13.12 8.86 5.83
N PHE A 137 -12.92 7.67 6.38
CA PHE A 137 -13.79 7.16 7.44
C PHE A 137 -13.57 7.90 8.76
N GLU A 138 -14.64 7.98 9.55
CA GLU A 138 -14.59 8.50 10.91
C GLU A 138 -13.85 7.51 11.82
N GLU A 139 -13.33 8.01 12.95
CA GLU A 139 -12.63 7.15 13.92
C GLU A 139 -13.51 6.06 14.53
N SER A 140 -14.80 6.36 14.69
CA SER A 140 -15.77 5.43 15.28
C SER A 140 -16.36 4.44 14.26
N THR A 141 -15.95 4.46 12.99
CA THR A 141 -16.45 3.52 11.98
C THR A 141 -16.03 2.09 12.32
N ASP A 142 -17.00 1.18 12.34
CA ASP A 142 -16.76 -0.26 12.50
C ASP A 142 -16.76 -0.96 11.14
N LEU A 143 -15.64 -1.60 10.80
CA LEU A 143 -15.49 -2.37 9.56
C LEU A 143 -16.00 -3.81 9.67
N ALA A 144 -16.33 -4.28 10.88
CA ALA A 144 -16.74 -5.66 11.09
C ALA A 144 -18.03 -5.99 10.35
N GLY A 145 -18.07 -7.17 9.73
CA GLY A 145 -19.22 -7.65 8.98
C GLY A 145 -18.83 -8.48 7.77
N VAL A 146 -19.85 -8.90 7.03
CA VAL A 146 -19.70 -9.75 5.84
C VAL A 146 -19.62 -8.89 4.59
N TYR A 147 -18.56 -9.11 3.82
CA TYR A 147 -18.31 -8.53 2.51
C TYR A 147 -18.54 -9.62 1.47
N THR A 148 -19.38 -9.38 0.47
CA THR A 148 -19.70 -10.41 -0.54
C THR A 148 -19.50 -9.86 -1.94
N LEU A 149 -18.55 -10.44 -2.66
CA LEU A 149 -18.24 -10.15 -4.05
C LEU A 149 -19.27 -10.80 -4.96
N LYS A 150 -19.81 -10.01 -5.88
CA LYS A 150 -20.58 -10.47 -7.03
C LYS A 150 -19.90 -9.99 -8.31
N SER A 151 -19.55 -10.92 -9.19
CA SER A 151 -18.92 -10.65 -10.48
C SER A 151 -19.55 -11.53 -11.57
N ASN A 152 -19.50 -11.07 -12.82
CA ASN A 152 -19.83 -11.89 -14.00
C ASN A 152 -18.61 -12.37 -14.78
N PHE A 153 -17.40 -12.05 -14.34
CA PHE A 153 -16.16 -12.45 -15.01
C PHE A 153 -15.21 -13.23 -14.10
N CYS A 154 -15.48 -13.36 -12.80
CA CYS A 154 -14.72 -14.22 -11.89
C CYS A 154 -15.64 -14.90 -10.86
N ALA A 155 -15.07 -15.76 -10.02
CA ALA A 155 -15.83 -16.43 -8.97
C ALA A 155 -16.33 -15.44 -7.90
N ASN A 156 -17.57 -15.66 -7.46
CA ASN A 156 -18.12 -14.94 -6.31
C ASN A 156 -17.52 -15.50 -5.01
N THR A 157 -17.35 -14.64 -4.01
CA THR A 157 -16.82 -15.05 -2.71
C THR A 157 -17.32 -14.13 -1.61
N SER A 158 -17.16 -14.56 -0.36
CA SER A 158 -17.47 -13.75 0.82
C SER A 158 -16.30 -13.76 1.80
N VAL A 159 -16.03 -12.60 2.38
CA VAL A 159 -15.03 -12.40 3.43
C VAL A 159 -15.74 -11.80 4.64
N THR A 160 -15.44 -12.29 5.83
CA THR A 160 -15.97 -11.71 7.07
C THR A 160 -14.84 -10.99 7.79
N LEU A 161 -14.99 -9.68 7.98
CA LEU A 161 -14.11 -8.91 8.86
C LEU A 161 -14.65 -8.94 10.28
N THR A 162 -13.74 -9.07 11.23
CA THR A 162 -13.97 -9.02 12.66
C THR A 162 -13.39 -7.73 13.23
N LYS A 163 -13.60 -7.48 14.52
CA LYS A 163 -13.08 -6.28 15.19
C LYS A 163 -11.55 -6.18 15.15
N ASP A 164 -10.86 -7.32 15.07
CA ASP A 164 -9.39 -7.35 15.01
C ASP A 164 -8.85 -6.86 13.65
N GLN A 165 -9.70 -6.77 12.62
CA GLN A 165 -9.38 -6.21 11.31
C GLN A 165 -9.95 -4.79 11.13
N ASN A 166 -10.21 -4.06 12.22
CA ASN A 166 -10.63 -2.66 12.13
C ASN A 166 -9.43 -1.73 11.97
N PHE A 167 -9.68 -0.43 11.75
CA PHE A 167 -8.64 0.60 11.70
C PHE A 167 -7.79 0.60 12.96
N LEU A 168 -6.48 0.48 12.78
CA LEU A 168 -5.52 0.71 13.85
C LEU A 168 -5.40 2.21 14.17
N GLU A 169 -4.95 2.52 15.38
CA GLU A 169 -4.61 3.90 15.72
C GLU A 169 -3.46 4.41 14.82
N PRO A 170 -3.46 5.70 14.46
CA PRO A 170 -2.38 6.27 13.66
C PRO A 170 -1.05 6.22 14.41
N LEU A 171 0.02 5.87 13.69
CA LEU A 171 1.37 5.84 14.23
C LEU A 171 1.75 7.21 14.81
N ASN A 172 2.24 7.21 16.06
CA ASN A 172 2.61 8.41 16.78
C ASN A 172 4.13 8.47 16.97
N ILE A 173 4.83 9.02 15.96
CA ILE A 173 6.27 9.24 15.99
C ILE A 173 6.60 10.29 17.05
N THR A 174 7.59 10.01 17.89
CA THR A 174 8.05 10.86 18.99
C THR A 174 9.48 11.37 18.80
N THR A 175 10.21 10.90 17.78
CA THR A 175 11.49 11.49 17.39
C THR A 175 11.27 12.87 16.78
N SER A 176 11.96 13.90 17.29
CA SER A 176 11.96 15.24 16.69
C SER A 176 12.73 15.24 15.37
N ALA A 177 12.05 15.59 14.28
CA ALA A 177 12.58 15.53 12.91
C ALA A 177 13.45 16.72 12.50
N THR A 178 13.61 17.74 13.36
CA THR A 178 14.13 19.05 12.92
C THR A 178 15.65 19.15 12.83
N GLN A 179 16.43 18.18 13.35
CA GLN A 179 17.90 18.24 13.35
C GLN A 179 18.57 16.84 13.33
N ALA A 180 18.11 15.94 12.46
CA ALA A 180 18.82 14.67 12.28
C ALA A 180 20.14 14.89 11.52
N ASP A 181 21.26 14.50 12.12
CA ASP A 181 22.54 14.40 11.42
C ASP A 181 22.48 13.21 10.45
N LEU A 182 22.29 13.49 9.17
CA LEU A 182 22.16 12.47 8.11
C LEU A 182 23.46 11.71 7.84
N SER A 183 24.58 12.10 8.45
CA SER A 183 25.83 11.32 8.43
C SER A 183 25.85 10.18 9.45
N ARG A 184 24.85 10.09 10.32
CA ARG A 184 24.76 9.10 11.41
C ARG A 184 23.47 8.29 11.34
N PRO A 185 23.43 7.09 11.95
CA PRO A 185 22.19 6.33 12.10
C PRO A 185 21.11 7.15 12.81
N ILE A 186 19.92 7.20 12.21
CA ILE A 186 18.77 7.92 12.77
C ILE A 186 17.96 6.96 13.64
N THR A 187 17.77 7.31 14.91
CA THR A 187 16.88 6.56 15.80
C THR A 187 15.46 7.09 15.71
N VAL A 188 14.58 6.31 15.08
CA VAL A 188 13.15 6.60 15.00
C VAL A 188 12.42 5.95 16.18
N ARG A 189 11.59 6.72 16.90
CA ARG A 189 10.82 6.28 18.07
C ARG A 189 9.35 6.63 17.85
N TRP A 190 8.46 5.78 18.35
CA TRP A 190 7.02 5.99 18.32
C TRP A 190 6.36 5.37 19.55
N LYS A 191 5.12 5.76 19.83
CA LYS A 191 4.28 5.05 20.81
C LYS A 191 3.77 3.72 20.20
N PRO A 192 3.67 2.63 20.97
CA PRO A 192 3.05 1.41 20.51
C PRO A 192 1.62 1.64 20.02
N VAL A 193 1.24 0.97 18.94
CA VAL A 193 -0.12 0.94 18.39
C VAL A 193 -0.80 -0.35 18.89
N ALA A 194 -1.93 -0.21 19.57
CA ALA A 194 -2.68 -1.37 20.05
C ALA A 194 -3.17 -2.22 18.87
N GLY A 195 -3.08 -3.55 18.99
CA GLY A 195 -3.45 -4.49 17.92
C GLY A 195 -2.39 -4.67 16.81
N ALA A 196 -1.32 -3.87 16.78
CA ALA A 196 -0.24 -4.07 15.82
C ALA A 196 0.55 -5.35 16.13
N VAL A 197 0.69 -6.22 15.13
CA VAL A 197 1.47 -7.48 15.24
C VAL A 197 2.95 -7.32 14.87
N GLY A 198 3.31 -6.17 14.30
CA GLY A 198 4.67 -5.85 13.86
C GLY A 198 4.73 -4.44 13.28
N TYR A 199 5.95 -3.97 13.03
CA TYR A 199 6.21 -2.69 12.39
C TYR A 199 7.18 -2.91 11.24
N ILE A 200 6.91 -2.26 10.11
CA ILE A 200 7.83 -2.17 8.99
C ILE A 200 8.04 -0.69 8.69
N LEU A 201 9.32 -0.30 8.60
CA LEU A 201 9.73 1.01 8.13
C LEU A 201 10.33 0.85 6.75
N THR A 202 9.98 1.78 5.87
CA THR A 202 10.53 1.89 4.53
C THR A 202 10.96 3.34 4.30
N ALA A 203 12.07 3.53 3.60
CA ALA A 203 12.55 4.84 3.20
C ALA A 203 12.92 4.83 1.71
N PHE A 204 12.71 5.98 1.08
CA PHE A 204 13.01 6.22 -0.32
C PHE A 204 13.87 7.46 -0.48
N GLY A 205 14.77 7.45 -1.44
CA GLY A 205 15.60 8.59 -1.80
C GLY A 205 16.26 8.37 -3.15
N GLY A 206 17.03 9.34 -3.63
CA GLY A 206 17.71 9.19 -4.91
C GLY A 206 17.96 10.52 -5.60
N ASN A 207 18.36 10.42 -6.86
CA ASN A 207 18.52 11.52 -7.80
C ASN A 207 18.27 10.99 -9.24
N GLU A 208 18.57 11.80 -10.24
CA GLU A 208 18.38 11.46 -11.66
C GLU A 208 19.13 10.19 -12.13
N LYS A 209 20.16 9.76 -11.41
CA LYS A 209 21.01 8.62 -11.79
C LYS A 209 20.63 7.34 -11.06
N TYR A 210 20.21 7.45 -9.79
CA TYR A 210 19.88 6.30 -8.98
C TYR A 210 18.68 6.55 -8.06
N SER A 211 17.93 5.48 -7.82
CA SER A 211 16.91 5.41 -6.77
C SER A 211 17.41 4.50 -5.64
N ILE A 212 17.06 4.86 -4.41
CA ILE A 212 17.38 4.11 -3.20
C ILE A 212 16.07 3.73 -2.53
N THR A 213 15.95 2.45 -2.19
CA THR A 213 14.91 1.96 -1.30
C THR A 213 15.55 1.21 -0.14
N TRP A 214 15.09 1.49 1.08
CA TRP A 214 15.50 0.79 2.29
C TRP A 214 14.27 0.23 3.01
N THR A 215 14.36 -1.00 3.50
CA THR A 215 13.39 -1.59 4.43
C THR A 215 14.03 -2.01 5.74
N SER A 216 13.33 -1.82 6.86
CA SER A 216 13.76 -2.35 8.16
C SER A 216 13.75 -3.88 8.27
N SER A 217 13.10 -4.57 7.33
CA SER A 217 13.01 -6.04 7.30
C SER A 217 14.38 -6.68 7.08
N ALA A 218 14.64 -7.83 7.70
CA ALA A 218 15.80 -8.67 7.36
C ALA A 218 15.69 -9.32 5.97
N LYS A 219 14.50 -9.25 5.35
CA LYS A 219 14.17 -9.85 4.08
C LYS A 219 14.22 -8.81 2.94
N PRO A 220 15.16 -8.93 1.98
CA PRO A 220 15.39 -7.92 0.93
C PRO A 220 14.21 -7.76 -0.04
N GLU A 221 13.41 -8.79 -0.26
CA GLU A 221 12.26 -8.73 -1.19
C GLU A 221 11.17 -7.74 -0.74
N LEU A 222 11.12 -7.42 0.56
CA LEU A 222 10.20 -6.39 1.09
C LEU A 222 10.69 -4.96 0.82
N ALA A 223 11.93 -4.78 0.34
CA ALA A 223 12.37 -3.50 -0.20
C ALA A 223 11.80 -3.24 -1.61
N ARG A 224 11.32 -4.27 -2.31
CA ARG A 224 10.84 -4.21 -3.70
C ARG A 224 9.34 -4.03 -3.83
N ARG A 225 8.58 -4.53 -2.85
CA ARG A 225 7.11 -4.43 -2.83
C ARG A 225 6.69 -3.28 -1.93
N VAL A 226 6.60 -2.09 -2.52
CA VAL A 226 5.70 -1.06 -2.00
C VAL A 226 4.63 -0.88 -3.06
N ILE A 227 3.48 -1.49 -2.80
CA ILE A 227 2.23 -1.26 -3.53
C ILE A 227 1.76 0.16 -3.18
#